data_AF-F2UHY4-F1
#
_entry.id   AF-F2UHY4-F1
#
_cell.length_a   1.000
_cell.length_b   1.000
_cell.length_c   1.000
_cell.angle_alpha   90.00
_cell.angle_beta   90.00
_cell.angle_gamma   90.00
#
_symmetry.space_group_name_H-M   'P 1'
#
loop_
_entity.id
_entity.type
_entity.pdbx_description
1 polymer ?
#
loop_
_entity_poly.entity_id
_entity_poly.type
_entity_poly.pdbx_seq_one_letter_code
_entity_poly.pdbx_strand_id
1 'polypeptide(L)'
;MSKRTSRAVSRSYRTVSRTSDADELLFGSTQPASRRMQTQGSALSGFFAGEGTTQHGAGGRFSTRTRSATKKNKPEVRTIVTKDGIRTLRVPRKEPENPVLVLSRDEFVRLKQNAKVKTKAEIEAEKRRRQEERRRLAEESDRRKAEMEKLEAQRAKRAMDEKKSIEEECKEEEKRLDEVAERHALEARRQQEAVERPAARRRGKRQRQSARSTPTRMHTLLYSSSTLHCAIEEMQRTREEQIWAKQQYMAMQAQQDMAEFENVLQSQQQMIEAEKRKEQQEQGKKMQHAQAVRQQISEQERERRREREGFFAEGRQLHEEAEARKRRLNEIKQRKLQELKALGIDPKYVAPVERLISAPDKPKLSAPT
;
A
#
# COMPACT_ATOMS: atom_id res chain seq x y z
N MET A 1 33.37 -42.67 -16.57
CA MET A 1 33.48 -42.54 -15.10
C MET A 1 33.31 -41.07 -14.73
N SER A 2 32.54 -40.85 -13.67
CA SER A 2 32.05 -39.57 -13.14
C SER A 2 33.17 -38.62 -12.69
N LYS A 3 32.93 -37.30 -12.76
CA LYS A 3 33.05 -36.37 -11.62
C LYS A 3 32.54 -34.96 -12.00
N ARG A 4 31.31 -34.66 -11.57
CA ARG A 4 30.81 -33.28 -11.39
C ARG A 4 31.39 -32.73 -10.07
N THR A 5 31.82 -31.48 -10.06
CA THR A 5 32.17 -30.76 -8.83
C THR A 5 31.28 -29.52 -8.71
N SER A 6 30.19 -29.63 -7.95
CA SER A 6 29.40 -28.49 -7.50
C SER A 6 29.90 -28.05 -6.12
N ARG A 7 30.65 -26.95 -6.06
CA ARG A 7 30.94 -26.25 -4.80
C ARG A 7 29.85 -25.21 -4.56
N ALA A 8 28.86 -25.56 -3.75
CA ALA A 8 27.92 -24.59 -3.20
C ALA A 8 28.65 -23.73 -2.15
N VAL A 9 28.72 -22.41 -2.40
CA VAL A 9 29.23 -21.45 -1.43
C VAL A 9 28.14 -21.21 -0.39
N SER A 10 28.22 -21.88 0.76
CA SER A 10 27.40 -21.54 1.91
C SER A 10 27.90 -20.21 2.48
N ARG A 11 27.09 -19.15 2.37
CA ARG A 11 27.33 -17.88 3.07
C ARG A 11 27.25 -18.12 4.58
N SER A 12 28.39 -18.27 5.22
CA SER A 12 28.54 -18.20 6.66
C SER A 12 28.54 -16.73 7.08
N TYR A 13 27.47 -16.27 7.72
CA TYR A 13 27.44 -14.96 8.35
C TYR A 13 28.26 -15.03 9.65
N ARG A 14 29.31 -14.22 9.74
CA ARG A 14 30.11 -14.07 10.96
C ARG A 14 29.41 -13.07 11.87
N THR A 15 28.96 -13.52 13.04
CA THR A 15 28.32 -12.65 14.05
C THR A 15 29.39 -11.76 14.68
N VAL A 16 29.32 -10.45 14.48
CA VAL A 16 30.37 -9.50 14.91
C VAL A 16 30.21 -9.09 16.38
N SER A 17 29.00 -9.16 16.94
CA SER A 17 28.73 -9.01 18.38
C SER A 17 27.48 -9.79 18.78
N ARG A 18 27.40 -10.26 20.04
CA ARG A 18 26.22 -10.97 20.58
C ARG A 18 25.18 -10.03 21.20
N THR A 19 25.49 -8.74 21.28
CA THR A 19 24.64 -7.68 21.82
C THR A 19 24.73 -6.48 20.88
N SER A 20 23.59 -5.96 20.43
CA SER A 20 23.49 -4.77 19.58
C SER A 20 23.61 -3.52 20.46
N ASP A 21 24.49 -2.59 20.09
CA ASP A 21 24.52 -1.22 20.65
C ASP A 21 23.55 -0.28 19.90
N ALA A 22 22.72 -0.83 19.02
CA ALA A 22 21.71 -0.09 18.29
C ALA A 22 20.41 -0.03 19.12
N ASP A 23 19.85 1.17 19.26
CA ASP A 23 18.60 1.39 20.01
C ASP A 23 17.40 0.85 19.21
N GLU A 24 17.04 -0.41 19.47
CA GLU A 24 16.01 -1.16 18.74
C GLU A 24 14.57 -0.63 18.96
N LEU A 25 14.40 0.39 19.81
CA LEU A 25 13.14 1.08 20.03
C LEU A 25 12.82 2.13 18.95
N LEU A 26 13.80 2.51 18.14
CA LEU A 26 13.62 3.47 17.05
C LEU A 26 12.82 2.90 15.88
N PHE A 27 12.91 1.59 15.65
CA PHE A 27 12.21 0.86 14.59
C PHE A 27 11.41 -0.30 15.17
N GLY A 28 10.37 0.01 15.96
CA GLY A 28 9.33 -0.93 16.39
C GLY A 28 9.82 -2.34 16.77
N SER A 29 10.07 -2.56 18.06
CA SER A 29 10.56 -3.81 18.66
C SER A 29 10.20 -5.10 17.89
N THR A 30 11.20 -5.88 17.50
CA THR A 30 10.98 -7.29 17.17
C THR A 30 10.88 -8.08 18.48
N GLN A 31 9.75 -8.72 18.73
CA GLN A 31 9.56 -9.50 19.96
C GLN A 31 10.44 -10.76 19.94
N PRO A 32 11.13 -11.11 21.04
CA PRO A 32 11.89 -12.36 21.13
C PRO A 32 10.95 -13.56 21.12
N ALA A 33 11.33 -14.58 20.35
CA ALA A 33 10.62 -15.85 20.17
C ALA A 33 10.70 -16.73 21.43
N SER A 34 10.07 -16.33 22.53
CA SER A 34 9.74 -17.21 23.65
C SER A 34 8.72 -16.57 24.59
N ARG A 35 7.46 -16.49 24.16
CA ARG A 35 6.31 -16.55 25.08
C ARG A 35 5.03 -16.79 24.29
N ARG A 36 4.65 -18.05 24.20
CA ARG A 36 3.31 -18.47 23.86
C ARG A 36 2.43 -18.30 25.11
N MET A 37 1.58 -17.28 25.15
CA MET A 37 0.33 -17.28 25.91
C MET A 37 -0.64 -16.24 25.32
N GLN A 38 -1.91 -16.58 25.45
CA GLN A 38 -3.10 -15.99 24.85
C GLN A 38 -3.28 -14.51 25.23
N THR A 39 -3.60 -13.65 24.25
CA THR A 39 -4.63 -12.60 24.37
C THR A 39 -4.91 -11.90 23.04
N GLN A 40 -6.19 -11.95 22.64
CA GLN A 40 -7.04 -10.90 22.07
C GLN A 40 -6.51 -10.03 20.91
N GLY A 41 -7.08 -10.27 19.73
CA GLY A 41 -6.75 -9.61 18.48
C GLY A 41 -7.13 -8.13 18.42
N SER A 42 -6.15 -7.34 17.99
CA SER A 42 -6.28 -5.97 17.47
C SER A 42 -7.00 -5.99 16.11
N ALA A 43 -8.07 -5.19 15.98
CA ALA A 43 -9.02 -5.22 14.87
C ALA A 43 -8.59 -4.44 13.61
N LEU A 44 -7.32 -4.48 13.21
CA LEU A 44 -6.84 -3.66 12.09
C LEU A 44 -5.81 -4.32 11.14
N SER A 45 -5.59 -5.63 11.22
CA SER A 45 -4.74 -6.36 10.27
C SER A 45 -5.46 -7.43 9.43
N GLY A 46 -6.79 -7.48 9.45
CA GLY A 46 -7.58 -8.54 8.80
C GLY A 46 -8.18 -8.22 7.42
N PHE A 47 -7.83 -7.10 6.78
CA PHE A 47 -8.51 -6.68 5.53
C PHE A 47 -7.80 -7.07 4.23
N PHE A 48 -6.51 -7.46 4.25
CA PHE A 48 -5.73 -7.75 3.03
C PHE A 48 -5.10 -9.14 2.95
N ALA A 49 -5.22 -9.98 3.97
CA ALA A 49 -4.77 -11.37 3.90
C ALA A 49 -5.99 -12.29 3.90
N GLY A 50 -6.31 -12.83 2.73
CA GLY A 50 -7.27 -13.92 2.60
C GLY A 50 -6.71 -15.19 3.21
N GLU A 51 -6.85 -15.37 4.53
CA GLU A 51 -6.65 -16.64 5.22
C GLU A 51 -7.37 -16.57 6.58
N GLY A 52 -8.53 -17.23 6.64
CA GLY A 52 -9.44 -17.21 7.78
C GLY A 52 -10.68 -18.08 7.56
N THR A 53 -10.51 -19.21 6.88
CA THR A 53 -11.45 -20.33 6.99
C THR A 53 -11.09 -21.12 8.25
N THR A 54 -12.09 -21.27 9.11
CA THR A 54 -12.05 -22.06 10.32
C THR A 54 -11.67 -23.53 10.03
N GLN A 55 -10.51 -23.95 10.52
CA GLN A 55 -10.21 -25.37 10.76
C GLN A 55 -10.73 -25.75 12.14
N HIS A 56 -11.90 -26.38 12.20
CA HIS A 56 -12.17 -27.54 13.05
C HIS A 56 -13.48 -28.20 12.57
N GLY A 57 -13.34 -29.41 12.03
CA GLY A 57 -14.33 -30.46 12.13
C GLY A 57 -15.44 -30.51 11.06
N ALA A 58 -15.35 -31.52 10.21
CA ALA A 58 -16.40 -32.05 9.32
C ALA A 58 -16.84 -31.11 8.19
N GLY A 59 -16.27 -31.18 6.99
CA GLY A 59 -16.23 -32.43 6.22
C GLY A 59 -17.63 -32.90 5.77
N GLY A 60 -18.66 -32.07 5.87
CA GLY A 60 -19.92 -32.26 5.16
C GLY A 60 -19.79 -31.75 3.73
N ARG A 61 -19.32 -32.60 2.82
CA ARG A 61 -19.45 -32.39 1.38
C ARG A 61 -20.95 -32.33 1.03
N PHE A 62 -21.60 -31.18 1.15
CA PHE A 62 -22.81 -30.92 0.37
C PHE A 62 -22.38 -30.57 -1.05
N SER A 63 -22.09 -31.65 -1.78
CA SER A 63 -22.12 -31.69 -3.22
C SER A 63 -23.48 -31.16 -3.70
N THR A 64 -23.57 -29.88 -4.03
CA THR A 64 -24.61 -29.34 -4.91
C THR A 64 -24.30 -29.67 -6.37
N ARG A 65 -23.97 -30.94 -6.63
CA ARG A 65 -24.18 -31.56 -7.94
C ARG A 65 -25.54 -32.25 -7.94
N THR A 66 -26.60 -31.52 -7.59
CA THR A 66 -27.95 -31.94 -7.96
C THR A 66 -28.17 -31.54 -9.41
N ARG A 67 -27.73 -32.43 -10.30
CA ARG A 67 -28.21 -32.48 -11.69
C ARG A 67 -29.74 -32.39 -11.65
N SER A 68 -30.30 -31.32 -12.18
CA SER A 68 -31.64 -31.24 -12.77
C SER A 68 -32.66 -32.28 -12.25
N ALA A 69 -33.22 -32.06 -11.06
CA ALA A 69 -34.40 -32.80 -10.60
C ALA A 69 -35.69 -32.36 -11.33
N THR A 70 -35.61 -31.38 -12.23
CA THR A 70 -36.74 -30.80 -12.97
C THR A 70 -37.36 -31.71 -14.04
N LYS A 71 -36.86 -32.95 -14.23
CA LYS A 71 -37.45 -33.91 -15.20
C LYS A 71 -38.33 -35.00 -14.59
N LYS A 72 -38.46 -35.12 -13.25
CA LYS A 72 -39.23 -36.22 -12.63
C LYS A 72 -40.66 -35.85 -12.19
N ASN A 73 -41.11 -34.61 -12.44
CA ASN A 73 -42.42 -34.13 -11.99
C ASN A 73 -43.49 -34.11 -13.10
N LYS A 74 -43.56 -35.18 -13.90
CA LYS A 74 -44.71 -35.40 -14.79
C LYS A 74 -45.61 -36.48 -14.17
N PRO A 75 -46.91 -36.23 -14.00
CA PRO A 75 -47.84 -37.22 -13.48
C PRO A 75 -47.86 -38.44 -14.41
N GLU A 76 -47.77 -39.66 -13.86
CA GLU A 76 -47.96 -40.89 -14.63
C GLU A 76 -49.42 -40.95 -15.11
N VAL A 77 -49.62 -40.94 -16.43
CA VAL A 77 -50.90 -41.15 -17.08
C VAL A 77 -50.91 -42.58 -17.59
N ARG A 78 -51.83 -43.42 -17.10
CA ARG A 78 -52.02 -44.78 -17.59
C ARG A 78 -53.26 -44.85 -18.47
N THR A 79 -53.10 -45.43 -19.64
CA THR A 79 -54.18 -45.62 -20.62
C THR A 79 -54.80 -46.98 -20.39
N ILE A 80 -56.08 -47.02 -20.04
CA ILE A 80 -56.83 -48.27 -19.85
C ILE A 80 -57.77 -48.42 -21.05
N VAL A 81 -57.70 -49.57 -21.71
CA VAL A 81 -58.52 -49.90 -22.88
C VAL A 81 -59.60 -50.89 -22.45
N THR A 82 -60.86 -50.48 -22.55
CA THR A 82 -62.04 -51.32 -22.27
C THR A 82 -62.96 -51.35 -23.50
N LYS A 83 -63.95 -52.25 -23.51
CA LYS A 83 -64.83 -52.52 -24.68
C LYS A 83 -65.58 -51.28 -25.19
N ASP A 84 -65.85 -50.31 -24.31
CA ASP A 84 -66.56 -49.07 -24.63
C ASP A 84 -65.63 -47.86 -24.86
N GLY A 85 -64.35 -48.11 -25.14
CA GLY A 85 -63.37 -47.11 -25.55
C GLY A 85 -62.16 -46.92 -24.63
N ILE A 86 -61.24 -46.06 -25.07
CA ILE A 86 -59.93 -45.82 -24.45
C ILE A 86 -60.01 -44.60 -23.54
N ARG A 87 -59.68 -44.75 -22.26
CA ARG A 87 -59.67 -43.65 -21.28
C ARG A 87 -58.28 -43.48 -20.66
N THR A 88 -57.82 -42.24 -20.55
CA THR A 88 -56.56 -41.86 -19.90
C THR A 88 -56.84 -41.38 -18.47
N LEU A 89 -56.38 -42.13 -17.47
CA LEU A 89 -56.50 -41.75 -16.06
C LEU A 89 -55.18 -41.22 -15.52
N ARG A 90 -55.25 -40.10 -14.79
CA ARG A 90 -54.12 -39.44 -14.13
C ARG A 90 -54.11 -39.82 -12.65
N VAL A 91 -53.10 -40.57 -12.20
CA VAL A 91 -53.00 -41.04 -10.81
C VAL A 91 -52.35 -39.95 -9.95
N PRO A 92 -52.97 -39.48 -8.85
CA PRO A 92 -52.34 -38.52 -7.94
C PRO A 92 -51.18 -39.17 -7.17
N ARG A 93 -49.98 -38.55 -7.16
CA ARG A 93 -48.90 -38.91 -6.21
C ARG A 93 -49.02 -38.08 -4.92
N LYS A 94 -48.68 -38.69 -3.78
CA LYS A 94 -48.66 -38.10 -2.42
C LYS A 94 -47.75 -36.86 -2.35
N GLU A 95 -48.27 -35.81 -1.70
CA GLU A 95 -47.73 -34.53 -1.18
C GLU A 95 -46.52 -33.81 -1.84
N PRO A 96 -46.53 -32.45 -1.92
CA PRO A 96 -45.52 -31.69 -2.64
C PRO A 96 -44.17 -31.63 -1.90
N GLU A 97 -43.09 -31.99 -2.62
CA GLU A 97 -41.69 -31.92 -2.20
C GLU A 97 -41.13 -30.48 -2.18
N ASN A 98 -41.77 -29.54 -1.49
CA ASN A 98 -41.04 -28.36 -1.02
C ASN A 98 -40.41 -28.77 0.31
N PRO A 99 -39.08 -28.99 0.38
CA PRO A 99 -38.47 -29.26 1.67
C PRO A 99 -38.68 -28.03 2.53
N VAL A 100 -39.49 -28.16 3.57
CA VAL A 100 -39.53 -27.20 4.66
C VAL A 100 -38.08 -27.02 5.11
N LEU A 101 -37.56 -25.79 5.07
CA LEU A 101 -36.22 -25.51 5.57
C LEU A 101 -36.26 -25.67 7.09
N VAL A 102 -36.09 -26.91 7.56
CA VAL A 102 -36.01 -27.25 8.97
C VAL A 102 -34.64 -26.80 9.46
N LEU A 103 -34.57 -25.55 9.90
CA LEU A 103 -33.39 -25.01 10.57
C LEU A 103 -33.23 -25.74 11.91
N SER A 104 -32.01 -26.14 12.22
CA SER A 104 -31.70 -26.61 13.57
C SER A 104 -31.96 -25.49 14.59
N ARG A 105 -32.31 -25.86 15.82
CA ARG A 105 -32.60 -24.89 16.89
C ARG A 105 -31.46 -23.89 17.08
N ASP A 106 -30.22 -24.37 16.95
CA ASP A 106 -29.01 -23.57 17.12
C ASP A 106 -28.82 -22.58 15.96
N GLU A 107 -29.08 -23.00 14.73
CA GLU A 107 -29.02 -22.10 13.57
C GLU A 107 -30.11 -21.05 13.61
N PHE A 108 -31.31 -21.41 14.03
CA PHE A 108 -32.41 -20.47 14.23
C PHE A 108 -32.07 -19.43 15.31
N VAL A 109 -31.50 -19.85 16.44
CA VAL A 109 -31.09 -18.93 17.51
C VAL A 109 -29.94 -18.03 17.05
N ARG A 110 -28.95 -18.56 16.34
CA ARG A 110 -27.83 -17.79 15.76
C ARG A 110 -28.34 -16.73 14.77
N LEU A 111 -29.21 -17.12 13.85
CA LEU A 111 -29.83 -16.20 12.89
C LEU A 111 -30.65 -15.12 13.60
N LYS A 112 -31.43 -15.50 14.62
CA LYS A 112 -32.22 -14.56 15.42
C LYS A 112 -31.36 -13.58 16.21
N GLN A 113 -30.19 -14.00 16.69
CA GLN A 113 -29.24 -13.13 17.38
C GLN A 113 -28.53 -12.17 16.41
N ASN A 114 -28.13 -12.66 15.24
CA ASN A 114 -27.44 -11.86 14.23
C ASN A 114 -28.36 -10.89 13.48
N ALA A 115 -29.64 -11.23 13.35
CA ALA A 115 -30.65 -10.37 12.72
C ALA A 115 -31.05 -9.16 13.59
N LYS A 116 -30.53 -9.05 14.82
CA LYS A 116 -30.76 -7.86 15.66
C LYS A 116 -30.01 -6.67 15.07
N VAL A 117 -30.76 -5.76 14.47
CA VAL A 117 -30.24 -4.46 14.01
C VAL A 117 -30.05 -3.56 15.22
N LYS A 118 -28.84 -3.01 15.39
CA LYS A 118 -28.53 -2.06 16.46
C LYS A 118 -29.44 -0.85 16.36
N THR A 119 -29.91 -0.35 17.49
CA THR A 119 -30.73 0.88 17.51
C THR A 119 -29.88 2.08 17.10
N LYS A 120 -30.51 3.16 16.61
CA LYS A 120 -29.78 4.39 16.20
C LYS A 120 -28.89 4.94 17.32
N ALA A 121 -29.37 4.86 18.56
CA ALA A 121 -28.62 5.29 19.75
C ALA A 121 -27.37 4.43 20.02
N GLU A 122 -27.45 3.12 19.81
CA GLU A 122 -26.29 2.21 19.96
C GLU A 122 -25.22 2.47 18.89
N ILE A 123 -25.65 2.76 17.66
CA ILE A 123 -24.74 3.09 16.55
C ILE A 123 -24.01 4.41 16.83
N GLU A 124 -24.71 5.41 17.37
CA GLU A 124 -24.11 6.70 17.76
C GLU A 124 -23.15 6.55 18.95
N ALA A 125 -23.51 5.73 19.95
CA ALA A 125 -22.63 5.44 21.07
C ALA A 125 -21.35 4.70 20.63
N GLU A 126 -21.45 3.74 19.70
CA GLU A 126 -20.30 3.04 19.13
C GLU A 126 -19.41 3.97 18.30
N LYS A 127 -20.00 4.88 17.51
CA LYS A 127 -19.26 5.92 16.79
C LYS A 127 -18.52 6.84 17.76
N ARG A 128 -19.16 7.28 18.84
CA ARG A 128 -18.55 8.14 19.87
C ARG A 128 -17.38 7.44 20.54
N ARG A 129 -17.54 6.16 20.93
CA ARG A 129 -16.45 5.36 21.52
C ARG A 129 -15.28 5.20 20.57
N ARG A 130 -15.54 4.90 19.30
CA ARG A 130 -14.51 4.78 18.26
C ARG A 130 -13.79 6.11 18.00
N GLN A 131 -14.51 7.23 18.07
CA GLN A 131 -13.94 8.56 17.94
C GLN A 131 -13.07 8.94 19.14
N GLU A 132 -13.50 8.60 20.36
CA GLU A 132 -12.72 8.79 21.59
C GLU A 132 -11.44 7.94 21.59
N GLU A 133 -11.51 6.67 21.17
CA GLU A 133 -10.33 5.81 21.01
C GLU A 133 -9.35 6.40 19.98
N ARG A 134 -9.86 6.87 18.83
CA ARG A 134 -9.03 7.55 17.82
C ARG A 134 -8.41 8.84 18.36
N ARG A 135 -9.14 9.60 19.16
CA ARG A 135 -8.64 10.85 19.78
C ARG A 135 -7.54 10.55 20.79
N ARG A 136 -7.73 9.54 21.65
CA ARG A 136 -6.70 9.10 22.62
C ARG A 136 -5.40 8.68 21.93
N LEU A 137 -5.51 7.88 20.86
CA LEU A 137 -4.33 7.44 20.10
C LEU A 137 -3.61 8.62 19.41
N ALA A 138 -4.37 9.61 18.93
CA ALA A 138 -3.80 10.83 18.37
C ALA A 138 -3.08 11.67 19.44
N GLU A 139 -3.71 11.88 20.59
CA GLU A 139 -3.12 12.59 21.73
C GLU A 139 -1.82 11.92 22.21
N GLU A 140 -1.77 10.59 22.23
CA GLU A 140 -0.54 9.83 22.57
C GLU A 140 0.57 10.00 21.53
N SER A 141 0.21 9.96 20.24
CA SER A 141 1.15 10.22 19.13
C SER A 141 1.72 11.65 19.21
N ASP A 142 0.87 12.63 19.46
CA ASP A 142 1.26 14.04 19.55
C ASP A 142 2.15 14.29 20.79
N ARG A 143 1.88 13.60 21.91
CA ARG A 143 2.79 13.61 23.08
C ARG A 143 4.18 13.07 22.72
N ARG A 144 4.25 11.92 22.05
CA ARG A 144 5.52 11.32 21.62
C ARG A 144 6.28 12.24 20.66
N LYS A 145 5.58 12.88 19.72
CA LYS A 145 6.19 13.87 18.81
C LYS A 145 6.75 15.07 19.58
N ALA A 146 5.99 15.63 20.52
CA ALA A 146 6.43 16.78 21.32
C ALA A 146 7.65 16.45 22.21
N GLU A 147 7.75 15.22 22.73
CA GLU A 147 8.94 14.77 23.46
C GLU A 147 10.16 14.65 22.54
N MET A 148 10.00 14.10 21.34
CA MET A 148 11.07 14.02 20.35
C MET A 148 11.55 15.41 19.92
N GLU A 149 10.63 16.33 19.66
CA GLU A 149 10.96 17.72 19.30
C GLU A 149 11.74 18.43 20.41
N LYS A 150 11.40 18.20 21.68
CA LYS A 150 12.18 18.73 22.82
C LYS A 150 13.60 18.16 22.86
N LEU A 151 13.77 16.88 22.59
CA LEU A 151 15.08 16.24 22.54
C LEU A 151 15.92 16.75 21.36
N GLU A 152 15.31 16.92 20.18
CA GLU A 152 15.96 17.52 19.01
C GLU A 152 16.37 18.97 19.27
N ALA A 153 15.49 19.78 19.87
CA ALA A 153 15.81 21.15 20.26
C ALA A 153 16.96 21.21 21.28
N GLN A 154 17.04 20.27 22.23
CA GLN A 154 18.17 20.17 23.16
C GLN A 154 19.47 19.77 22.45
N ARG A 155 19.42 18.83 21.51
CA ARG A 155 20.58 18.45 20.69
C ARG A 155 21.07 19.61 19.83
N ALA A 156 20.15 20.33 19.20
CA ALA A 156 20.46 21.50 18.39
C ALA A 156 21.11 22.62 19.22
N LYS A 157 20.60 22.88 20.44
CA LYS A 157 21.23 23.84 21.36
C LYS A 157 22.66 23.42 21.72
N ARG A 158 22.87 22.16 22.12
CA ARG A 158 24.22 21.65 22.43
C ARG A 158 25.18 21.79 21.25
N ALA A 159 24.74 21.44 20.04
CA ALA A 159 25.54 21.60 18.83
C ALA A 159 25.85 23.08 18.51
N MET A 160 24.93 24.00 18.80
CA MET A 160 25.19 25.44 18.64
C MET A 160 26.19 25.95 19.67
N ASP A 161 26.09 25.50 20.92
CA ASP A 161 27.01 25.89 21.99
C ASP A 161 28.43 25.34 21.73
N GLU A 162 28.53 24.10 21.24
CA GLU A 162 29.81 23.48 20.82
C GLU A 162 30.44 24.24 19.65
N LYS A 163 29.65 24.59 18.63
CA LYS A 163 30.14 25.40 17.49
C LYS A 163 30.62 26.78 17.93
N LYS A 164 29.93 27.42 18.89
CA LYS A 164 30.36 28.70 19.44
C LYS A 164 31.69 28.58 20.19
N SER A 165 31.88 27.53 20.98
CA SER A 165 33.16 27.25 21.66
C SER A 165 34.30 27.10 20.66
N ILE A 166 34.09 26.32 19.59
CA ILE A 166 35.09 26.12 18.55
C ILE A 166 35.38 27.43 17.80
N GLU A 167 34.36 28.23 17.50
CA GLU A 167 34.53 29.53 16.83
C GLU A 167 35.31 30.53 17.70
N GLU A 168 35.09 30.53 19.01
CA GLU A 168 35.84 31.35 19.97
C GLU A 168 37.31 30.91 20.04
N GLU A 169 37.58 29.61 20.11
CA GLU A 169 38.95 29.06 20.07
C GLU A 169 39.68 29.44 18.78
N CYS A 170 39.04 29.29 17.62
CA CYS A 170 39.63 29.71 16.33
C CYS A 170 39.95 31.22 16.30
N LYS A 171 39.08 32.07 16.86
CA LYS A 171 39.33 33.52 16.94
C LYS A 171 40.49 33.86 17.87
N GLU A 172 40.67 33.11 18.95
CA GLU A 172 41.82 33.28 19.84
C GLU A 172 43.12 32.82 19.17
N GLU A 173 43.10 31.70 18.45
CA GLU A 173 44.25 31.23 17.67
C GLU A 173 44.64 32.21 16.56
N GLU A 174 43.67 32.76 15.84
CA GLU A 174 43.90 33.80 14.81
C GLU A 174 44.61 35.02 15.42
N LYS A 175 44.11 35.54 16.55
CA LYS A 175 44.75 36.66 17.25
C LYS A 175 46.18 36.32 17.70
N ARG A 176 46.43 35.10 18.18
CA ARG A 176 47.79 34.68 18.55
C ARG A 176 48.73 34.62 17.35
N LEU A 177 48.24 34.14 16.21
CA LEU A 177 49.01 34.11 14.97
C LEU A 177 49.34 35.52 14.48
N ASP A 178 48.37 36.43 14.55
CA ASP A 178 48.57 37.85 14.21
C ASP A 178 49.60 38.51 15.13
N GLU A 179 49.52 38.30 16.45
CA GLU A 179 50.52 38.81 17.41
C GLU A 179 51.92 38.27 17.13
N VAL A 180 52.05 37.00 16.75
CA VAL A 180 53.33 36.39 16.37
C VAL A 180 53.85 36.99 15.07
N ALA A 181 52.99 37.18 14.07
CA ALA A 181 53.34 37.83 12.81
C ALA A 181 53.81 39.27 13.03
N GLU A 182 53.15 40.03 13.90
CA GLU A 182 53.54 41.38 14.29
C GLU A 182 54.89 41.42 15.00
N ARG A 183 55.13 40.50 15.96
CA ARG A 183 56.44 40.39 16.63
C ARG A 183 57.56 40.08 15.65
N HIS A 184 57.34 39.14 14.74
CA HIS A 184 58.32 38.79 13.72
C HIS A 184 58.57 39.95 12.74
N ALA A 185 57.52 40.70 12.35
CA ALA A 185 57.67 41.89 11.53
C ALA A 185 58.44 43.01 12.24
N LEU A 186 58.21 43.20 13.54
CA LEU A 186 58.94 44.17 14.36
C LEU A 186 60.42 43.78 14.53
N GLU A 187 60.71 42.50 14.77
CA GLU A 187 62.07 41.98 14.85
C GLU A 187 62.80 42.12 13.52
N ALA A 188 62.14 41.79 12.40
CA ALA A 188 62.71 42.00 11.08
C ALA A 188 63.04 43.48 10.81
N ARG A 189 62.15 44.41 11.20
CA ARG A 189 62.43 45.86 11.12
C ARG A 189 63.60 46.28 12.01
N ARG A 190 63.69 45.78 13.24
CA ARG A 190 64.83 46.05 14.15
C ARG A 190 66.13 45.50 13.60
N GLN A 191 66.12 44.31 13.00
CA GLN A 191 67.30 43.72 12.36
C GLN A 191 67.72 44.53 11.14
N GLN A 192 66.76 44.96 10.30
CA GLN A 192 67.03 45.86 9.17
C GLN A 192 67.65 47.18 9.65
N GLU A 193 67.07 47.83 10.67
CA GLU A 193 67.61 49.08 11.22
C GLU A 193 69.00 48.87 11.88
N ALA A 194 69.21 47.76 12.58
CA ALA A 194 70.49 47.40 13.20
C ALA A 194 71.59 47.08 12.17
N VAL A 195 71.23 46.62 10.97
CA VAL A 195 72.15 46.44 9.84
C VAL A 195 72.37 47.76 9.10
N GLU A 196 71.32 48.56 8.90
CA GLU A 196 71.37 49.84 8.21
C GLU A 196 72.14 50.91 8.99
N ARG A 197 72.01 51.01 10.32
CA ARG A 197 72.76 51.97 11.16
C ARG A 197 74.29 51.88 11.01
N PRO A 198 74.93 50.70 11.13
CA PRO A 198 76.36 50.54 10.87
C PRO A 198 76.67 50.53 9.37
N ALA A 199 75.76 50.08 8.49
CA ALA A 199 75.97 50.13 7.03
C ALA A 199 75.98 51.56 6.50
N ALA A 200 75.14 52.47 7.01
CA ALA A 200 75.12 53.90 6.69
C ALA A 200 76.38 54.62 7.21
N ARG A 201 76.79 54.33 8.46
CA ARG A 201 78.08 54.80 9.02
C ARG A 201 79.28 54.26 8.23
N ARG A 202 79.21 53.02 7.73
CA ARG A 202 80.23 52.42 6.85
C ARG A 202 80.14 52.93 5.43
N ARG A 203 78.97 53.29 4.88
CA ARG A 203 78.81 53.91 3.54
C ARG A 203 79.47 55.28 3.51
N GLY A 204 79.30 56.10 4.55
CA GLY A 204 79.99 57.38 4.70
C GLY A 204 81.52 57.29 4.84
N LYS A 205 82.06 56.18 5.37
CA LYS A 205 83.52 55.92 5.44
C LYS A 205 84.08 55.17 4.22
N ARG A 206 83.27 54.33 3.56
CA ARG A 206 83.62 53.58 2.34
C ARG A 206 83.59 54.45 1.09
N GLN A 207 82.77 55.49 1.04
CA GLN A 207 82.77 56.45 -0.08
C GLN A 207 84.10 57.24 -0.17
N ARG A 208 84.91 57.26 0.91
CA ARG A 208 86.29 57.77 0.92
C ARG A 208 87.37 56.71 0.61
N GLN A 209 87.04 55.42 0.60
CA GLN A 209 87.99 54.31 0.41
C GLN A 209 87.68 53.43 -0.81
N SER A 210 86.58 53.69 -1.54
CA SER A 210 86.12 52.90 -2.69
C SER A 210 86.83 53.21 -4.01
N ALA A 211 88.05 53.72 -3.99
CA ALA A 211 88.89 53.91 -5.18
C ALA A 211 89.98 52.83 -5.34
N ARG A 212 89.98 51.78 -4.51
CA ARG A 212 90.99 50.71 -4.59
C ARG A 212 90.37 49.35 -4.28
N SER A 213 89.50 48.85 -5.16
CA SER A 213 89.07 47.46 -5.12
C SER A 213 89.49 46.77 -6.41
N THR A 214 90.38 45.80 -6.26
CA THR A 214 90.95 44.97 -7.32
C THR A 214 89.86 44.12 -8.01
N PRO A 215 90.05 43.75 -9.30
CA PRO A 215 89.08 43.00 -10.10
C PRO A 215 88.74 41.62 -9.51
N THR A 216 89.63 41.04 -8.69
CA THR A 216 89.47 39.72 -8.05
C THR A 216 88.32 39.66 -7.03
N ARG A 217 88.00 40.78 -6.36
CA ARG A 217 86.93 40.84 -5.34
C ARG A 217 85.54 41.01 -5.95
N MET A 218 85.45 41.59 -7.14
CA MET A 218 84.20 41.70 -7.90
C MET A 218 83.84 40.36 -8.56
N HIS A 219 84.83 39.67 -9.14
CA HIS A 219 84.64 38.35 -9.74
C HIS A 219 84.12 37.31 -8.74
N THR A 220 84.66 37.29 -7.51
CA THR A 220 84.23 36.37 -6.45
C THR A 220 82.79 36.60 -5.99
N LEU A 221 82.36 37.86 -5.82
CA LEU A 221 80.97 38.17 -5.45
C LEU A 221 79.98 37.90 -6.58
N LEU A 222 80.35 38.19 -7.83
CA LEU A 222 79.51 37.89 -9.00
C LEU A 222 79.35 36.37 -9.17
N TYR A 223 80.42 35.60 -9.01
CA TYR A 223 80.36 34.14 -9.07
C TYR A 223 79.53 33.55 -7.92
N SER A 224 79.67 34.04 -6.68
CA SER A 224 78.82 33.63 -5.55
C SER A 224 77.34 34.02 -5.74
N SER A 225 77.07 35.20 -6.31
CA SER A 225 75.69 35.61 -6.63
C SER A 225 75.09 34.79 -7.77
N SER A 226 75.89 34.48 -8.80
CA SER A 226 75.47 33.66 -9.93
C SER A 226 75.18 32.22 -9.51
N THR A 227 76.02 31.64 -8.65
CA THR A 227 75.81 30.27 -8.13
C THR A 227 74.59 30.18 -7.22
N LEU A 228 74.35 31.18 -6.36
CA LEU A 228 73.11 31.25 -5.58
C LEU A 228 71.88 31.47 -6.47
N HIS A 229 71.99 32.29 -7.52
CA HIS A 229 70.89 32.50 -8.46
C HIS A 229 70.56 31.22 -9.23
N CYS A 230 71.57 30.52 -9.77
CA CYS A 230 71.37 29.23 -10.43
C CYS A 230 70.74 28.20 -9.47
N ALA A 231 71.20 28.11 -8.22
CA ALA A 231 70.62 27.22 -7.22
C ALA A 231 69.15 27.58 -6.89
N ILE A 232 68.81 28.87 -6.82
CA ILE A 232 67.43 29.33 -6.61
C ILE A 232 66.55 29.00 -7.82
N GLU A 233 67.04 29.22 -9.04
CA GLU A 233 66.33 28.90 -10.28
C GLU A 233 66.05 27.39 -10.39
N GLU A 234 67.02 26.53 -10.04
CA GLU A 234 66.84 25.07 -10.00
C GLU A 234 65.79 24.65 -8.95
N MET A 235 65.80 25.26 -7.76
CA MET A 235 64.75 25.04 -6.76
C MET A 235 63.37 25.51 -7.21
N GLN A 236 63.30 26.59 -8.00
CA GLN A 236 62.04 27.08 -8.56
C GLN A 236 61.49 26.12 -9.62
N ARG A 237 62.34 25.65 -10.55
CA ARG A 237 61.94 24.69 -11.59
C ARG A 237 61.42 23.38 -11.00
N THR A 238 62.13 22.82 -10.01
CA THR A 238 61.69 21.60 -9.32
C THR A 238 60.37 21.78 -8.58
N ARG A 239 60.13 22.96 -7.98
CA ARG A 239 58.84 23.30 -7.36
C ARG A 239 57.73 23.44 -8.40
N GLU A 240 58.00 24.07 -9.53
CA GLU A 240 57.05 24.19 -10.64
C GLU A 240 56.65 22.82 -11.19
N GLU A 241 57.62 21.92 -11.37
CA GLU A 241 57.39 20.52 -11.76
C GLU A 241 56.53 19.78 -10.73
N GLN A 242 56.81 19.95 -9.44
CA GLN A 242 55.99 19.34 -8.37
C GLN A 242 54.57 19.90 -8.33
N ILE A 243 54.40 21.22 -8.47
CA ILE A 243 53.09 21.87 -8.53
C ILE A 243 52.33 21.35 -9.74
N TRP A 244 52.98 21.28 -10.90
CA TRP A 244 52.38 20.79 -12.13
C TRP A 244 51.95 19.32 -12.00
N ALA A 245 52.81 18.44 -11.48
CA ALA A 245 52.47 17.03 -11.25
C ALA A 245 51.30 16.86 -10.27
N LYS A 246 51.27 17.67 -9.20
CA LYS A 246 50.15 17.69 -8.26
C LYS A 246 48.85 18.15 -8.92
N GLN A 247 48.91 19.18 -9.76
CA GLN A 247 47.74 19.65 -10.52
C GLN A 247 47.22 18.58 -11.49
N GLN A 248 48.12 17.91 -12.22
CA GLN A 248 47.74 16.82 -13.12
C GLN A 248 47.07 15.67 -12.36
N TYR A 249 47.63 15.28 -11.22
CA TYR A 249 47.04 14.24 -10.36
C TYR A 249 45.65 14.63 -9.85
N MET A 250 45.48 15.86 -9.35
CA MET A 250 44.17 16.35 -8.88
C MET A 250 43.16 16.43 -10.03
N ALA A 251 43.57 16.83 -11.23
CA ALA A 251 42.70 16.87 -12.41
C ALA A 251 42.25 15.46 -12.82
N MET A 252 43.18 14.49 -12.82
CA MET A 252 42.86 13.09 -13.13
C MET A 252 41.91 12.48 -12.10
N GLN A 253 42.12 12.77 -10.82
CA GLN A 253 41.23 12.29 -9.75
C GLN A 253 39.84 12.92 -9.88
N ALA A 254 39.75 14.23 -10.14
CA ALA A 254 38.47 14.88 -10.38
C ALA A 254 37.72 14.28 -11.58
N GLN A 255 38.44 13.92 -12.65
CA GLN A 255 37.84 13.23 -13.81
C GLN A 255 37.32 11.84 -13.45
N GLN A 256 38.05 11.08 -12.63
CA GLN A 256 37.60 9.77 -12.14
C GLN A 256 36.35 9.92 -11.27
N ASP A 257 36.36 10.85 -10.32
CA ASP A 257 35.22 11.12 -9.43
C ASP A 257 33.97 11.55 -10.23
N MET A 258 34.13 12.36 -11.27
CA MET A 258 33.04 12.74 -12.18
C MET A 258 32.47 11.54 -12.93
N ALA A 259 33.33 10.67 -13.47
CA ALA A 259 32.89 9.48 -14.20
C ALA A 259 32.17 8.48 -13.29
N GLU A 260 32.66 8.30 -12.05
CA GLU A 260 31.98 7.49 -11.03
C GLU A 260 30.62 8.07 -10.67
N PHE A 261 30.51 9.39 -10.50
CA PHE A 261 29.24 10.06 -10.23
C PHE A 261 28.24 9.86 -11.38
N GLU A 262 28.67 9.99 -12.63
CA GLU A 262 27.83 9.74 -13.81
C GLU A 262 27.32 8.29 -13.85
N ASN A 263 28.18 7.31 -13.56
CA ASN A 263 27.78 5.90 -13.50
C ASN A 263 26.71 5.65 -12.42
N VAL A 264 26.87 6.26 -11.24
CA VAL A 264 25.88 6.18 -10.16
C VAL A 264 24.57 6.82 -10.58
N LEU A 265 24.61 7.99 -11.23
CA LEU A 265 23.42 8.68 -11.71
C LEU A 265 22.66 7.84 -12.75
N GLN A 266 23.38 7.26 -13.71
CA GLN A 266 22.79 6.36 -14.72
C GLN A 266 22.18 5.11 -14.08
N SER A 267 22.87 4.49 -13.11
CA SER A 267 22.34 3.35 -12.37
C SER A 267 21.05 3.72 -11.62
N GLN A 268 21.02 4.86 -10.96
CA GLN A 268 19.82 5.35 -10.26
C GLN A 268 18.68 5.64 -11.24
N GLN A 269 18.96 6.27 -12.38
CA GLN A 269 17.97 6.51 -13.43
C GLN A 269 17.37 5.21 -13.94
N GLN A 270 18.20 4.20 -14.23
CA GLN A 270 17.75 2.88 -14.65
C GLN A 270 16.88 2.19 -13.58
N MET A 271 17.24 2.33 -12.30
CA MET A 271 16.44 1.80 -11.19
C MET A 271 15.07 2.48 -11.12
N ILE A 272 15.01 3.81 -11.24
CA ILE A 272 13.76 4.58 -11.26
C ILE A 272 12.89 4.16 -12.46
N GLU A 273 13.47 4.00 -13.64
CA GLU A 273 12.74 3.55 -14.82
C GLU A 273 12.22 2.12 -14.67
N ALA A 274 13.03 1.21 -14.11
CA ALA A 274 12.63 -0.16 -13.85
C ALA A 274 11.49 -0.24 -12.81
N GLU A 275 11.53 0.58 -11.76
CA GLU A 275 10.47 0.70 -10.78
C GLU A 275 9.18 1.24 -11.41
N LYS A 276 9.26 2.34 -12.18
CA LYS A 276 8.12 2.90 -12.93
C LYS A 276 7.49 1.86 -13.86
N ARG A 277 8.29 1.07 -14.57
CA ARG A 277 7.79 -0.02 -15.44
C ARG A 277 7.06 -1.09 -14.65
N LYS A 278 7.59 -1.51 -13.50
CA LYS A 278 6.91 -2.49 -12.62
C LYS A 278 5.60 -1.91 -12.09
N GLU A 279 5.59 -0.66 -11.66
CA GLU A 279 4.39 0.02 -11.19
C GLU A 279 3.31 0.08 -12.28
N GLN A 280 3.67 0.45 -13.52
CA GLN A 280 2.76 0.43 -14.65
C GLN A 280 2.19 -0.96 -14.93
N GLN A 281 3.01 -2.01 -14.84
CA GLN A 281 2.52 -3.39 -14.99
C GLN A 281 1.53 -3.77 -13.89
N GLU A 282 1.81 -3.39 -12.64
CA GLU A 282 0.89 -3.63 -11.53
C GLU A 282 -0.41 -2.84 -11.68
N GLN A 283 -0.34 -1.57 -12.08
CA GLN A 283 -1.50 -0.75 -12.39
C GLN A 283 -2.31 -1.37 -13.53
N GLY A 284 -1.66 -1.85 -14.58
CA GLY A 284 -2.29 -2.58 -15.68
C GLY A 284 -3.04 -3.83 -15.20
N LYS A 285 -2.41 -4.65 -14.36
CA LYS A 285 -3.05 -5.83 -13.74
C LYS A 285 -4.24 -5.44 -12.86
N LYS A 286 -4.13 -4.38 -12.05
CA LYS A 286 -5.24 -3.86 -11.22
C LYS A 286 -6.41 -3.41 -12.09
N MET A 287 -6.14 -2.71 -13.20
CA MET A 287 -7.17 -2.28 -14.16
C MET A 287 -7.85 -3.47 -14.84
N GLN A 288 -7.08 -4.46 -15.30
CA GLN A 288 -7.61 -5.69 -15.89
C GLN A 288 -8.47 -6.46 -14.90
N HIS A 289 -7.99 -6.62 -13.66
CA HIS A 289 -8.75 -7.26 -12.59
C HIS A 289 -10.07 -6.51 -12.29
N ALA A 290 -10.01 -5.17 -12.20
CA ALA A 290 -11.21 -4.36 -12.01
C ALA A 290 -12.21 -4.49 -13.17
N GLN A 291 -11.73 -4.55 -14.42
CA GLN A 291 -12.57 -4.80 -15.59
C GLN A 291 -13.20 -6.20 -15.54
N ALA A 292 -12.45 -7.23 -15.18
CA ALA A 292 -12.96 -8.59 -15.04
C ALA A 292 -14.06 -8.68 -13.97
N VAL A 293 -13.89 -8.02 -12.81
CA VAL A 293 -14.93 -7.96 -11.77
C VAL A 293 -16.18 -7.25 -12.28
N ARG A 294 -16.04 -6.13 -13.01
CA ARG A 294 -17.19 -5.44 -13.62
C ARG A 294 -17.93 -6.33 -14.63
N GLN A 295 -17.19 -7.09 -15.44
CA GLN A 295 -17.78 -8.05 -16.38
C GLN A 295 -18.53 -9.16 -15.64
N GLN A 296 -17.94 -9.73 -14.59
CA GLN A 296 -18.59 -10.75 -13.76
C GLN A 296 -19.89 -10.24 -13.14
N ILE A 297 -19.90 -9.01 -12.60
CA ILE A 297 -21.11 -8.40 -12.04
C ILE A 297 -22.18 -8.22 -13.13
N SER A 298 -21.79 -7.72 -14.31
CA SER A 298 -22.70 -7.55 -15.45
C SER A 298 -23.32 -8.88 -15.90
N GLU A 299 -22.53 -9.95 -15.97
CA GLU A 299 -23.01 -11.29 -16.32
C GLU A 299 -23.98 -11.84 -15.29
N GLN A 300 -23.63 -11.75 -14.00
CA GLN A 300 -24.51 -12.19 -12.91
C GLN A 300 -25.80 -11.39 -12.84
N GLU A 301 -25.75 -10.08 -13.10
CA GLU A 301 -26.95 -9.26 -13.20
C GLU A 301 -27.82 -9.67 -14.40
N ARG A 302 -27.22 -10.00 -15.54
CA ARG A 302 -27.94 -10.47 -16.73
C ARG A 302 -28.64 -11.81 -16.45
N GLU A 303 -27.96 -12.74 -15.80
CA GLU A 303 -28.55 -14.02 -15.40
C GLU A 303 -29.70 -13.82 -14.42
N ARG A 304 -29.50 -13.02 -13.37
CA ARG A 304 -30.56 -12.72 -12.39
C ARG A 304 -31.76 -12.03 -13.05
N ARG A 305 -31.54 -11.12 -14.01
CA ARG A 305 -32.61 -10.50 -14.79
C ARG A 305 -33.36 -11.54 -15.62
N ARG A 306 -32.65 -12.45 -16.29
CA ARG A 306 -33.25 -13.52 -17.08
C ARG A 306 -34.09 -14.47 -16.23
N GLU A 307 -33.62 -14.86 -15.05
CA GLU A 307 -34.38 -15.66 -14.09
C GLU A 307 -35.65 -14.94 -13.63
N ARG A 308 -35.52 -13.66 -13.30
CA ARG A 308 -36.65 -12.80 -12.92
C ARG A 308 -37.67 -12.68 -14.06
N GLU A 309 -37.22 -12.44 -15.29
CA GLU A 309 -38.06 -12.41 -16.49
C GLU A 309 -38.75 -13.74 -16.73
N GLY A 310 -38.05 -14.87 -16.54
CA GLY A 310 -38.59 -16.22 -16.62
C GLY A 310 -39.72 -16.45 -15.62
N PHE A 311 -39.50 -16.10 -14.35
CA PHE A 311 -40.51 -16.18 -13.30
C PHE A 311 -41.76 -15.35 -13.63
N PHE A 312 -41.59 -14.12 -14.09
CA PHE A 312 -42.74 -13.29 -14.49
C PHE A 312 -43.43 -13.80 -15.76
N ALA A 313 -42.70 -14.38 -16.71
CA ALA A 313 -43.29 -14.99 -17.89
C ALA A 313 -44.16 -16.19 -17.53
N GLU A 314 -43.69 -17.07 -16.65
CA GLU A 314 -44.47 -18.18 -16.11
C GLU A 314 -45.69 -17.68 -15.32
N GLY A 315 -45.52 -16.64 -14.50
CA GLY A 315 -46.64 -15.99 -13.79
C GLY A 315 -47.70 -15.43 -14.75
N ARG A 316 -47.29 -14.81 -15.86
CA ARG A 316 -48.21 -14.35 -16.91
C ARG A 316 -48.96 -15.50 -17.57
N GLN A 317 -48.28 -16.61 -17.90
CA GLN A 317 -48.91 -17.79 -18.48
C GLN A 317 -49.94 -18.41 -17.52
N LEU A 318 -49.61 -18.54 -16.23
CA LEU A 318 -50.55 -19.03 -15.22
C LEU A 318 -51.78 -18.12 -15.08
N HIS A 319 -51.59 -16.80 -15.13
CA HIS A 319 -52.70 -15.86 -15.14
C HIS A 319 -53.57 -16.02 -16.39
N GLU A 320 -52.97 -16.13 -17.56
CA GLU A 320 -53.69 -16.33 -18.82
C GLU A 320 -54.48 -17.66 -18.83
N GLU A 321 -53.88 -18.75 -18.35
CA GLU A 321 -54.57 -20.03 -18.18
C GLU A 321 -55.73 -19.94 -17.18
N ALA A 322 -55.55 -19.24 -16.07
CA ALA A 322 -56.60 -19.02 -15.07
C ALA A 322 -57.75 -18.19 -15.63
N GLU A 323 -57.45 -17.13 -16.37
CA GLU A 323 -58.46 -16.31 -17.06
C GLU A 323 -59.19 -17.12 -18.15
N ALA A 324 -58.48 -17.95 -18.92
CA ALA A 324 -59.11 -18.85 -19.88
C ALA A 324 -60.05 -19.86 -19.21
N ARG A 325 -59.67 -20.41 -18.05
CA ARG A 325 -60.56 -21.28 -17.23
C ARG A 325 -61.78 -20.52 -16.73
N LYS A 326 -61.61 -19.29 -16.25
CA LYS A 326 -62.73 -18.44 -15.82
C LYS A 326 -63.69 -18.13 -16.98
N ARG A 327 -63.17 -17.80 -18.16
CA ARG A 327 -63.97 -17.57 -19.38
C ARG A 327 -64.83 -18.79 -19.71
N ARG A 328 -64.22 -19.99 -19.76
CA ARG A 328 -64.95 -21.25 -19.99
C ARG A 328 -66.03 -21.51 -18.94
N LEU A 329 -65.73 -21.29 -17.66
CA LEU A 329 -66.72 -21.45 -16.58
C LEU A 329 -67.87 -20.46 -16.72
N ASN A 330 -67.59 -19.21 -17.07
CA ASN A 330 -68.62 -18.19 -17.28
C ASN A 330 -69.49 -18.51 -18.49
N GLU A 331 -68.92 -19.02 -19.58
CA GLU A 331 -69.70 -19.54 -20.73
C GLU A 331 -70.64 -20.67 -20.30
N ILE A 332 -70.16 -21.64 -19.51
CA ILE A 332 -70.99 -22.73 -18.99
C ILE A 332 -72.09 -22.22 -18.06
N LYS A 333 -71.76 -21.31 -17.14
CA LYS A 333 -72.74 -20.66 -16.24
C LYS A 333 -73.84 -19.96 -17.04
N GLN A 334 -73.47 -19.22 -18.09
CA GLN A 334 -74.43 -18.54 -18.97
C GLN A 334 -75.31 -19.53 -19.75
N ARG A 335 -74.73 -20.60 -20.32
CA ARG A 335 -75.51 -21.65 -21.01
C ARG A 335 -76.51 -22.31 -20.08
N LYS A 336 -76.10 -22.67 -18.86
CA LYS A 336 -77.00 -23.28 -17.86
C LYS A 336 -78.09 -22.32 -17.40
N LEU A 337 -77.79 -21.04 -17.28
CA LEU A 337 -78.79 -20.02 -16.99
C LEU A 337 -79.85 -19.92 -18.12
N GLN A 338 -79.42 -19.95 -19.38
CA GLN A 338 -80.33 -19.95 -20.52
C GLN A 338 -81.19 -21.22 -20.56
N GLU A 339 -80.63 -22.39 -20.26
CA GLU A 339 -81.38 -23.64 -20.12
C GLU A 339 -82.46 -23.54 -19.03
N LEU A 340 -82.14 -22.98 -17.84
CA LEU A 340 -83.11 -22.80 -16.76
C LEU A 340 -84.26 -21.86 -17.15
N LYS A 341 -83.97 -20.81 -17.93
CA LYS A 341 -84.99 -19.92 -18.49
C LYS A 341 -85.87 -20.62 -19.51
N ALA A 342 -85.28 -21.43 -20.39
CA ALA A 342 -85.98 -22.18 -21.43
C ALA A 342 -86.93 -23.25 -20.85
N LEU A 343 -86.59 -23.82 -19.69
CA LEU A 343 -87.46 -24.76 -18.95
C LEU A 343 -88.68 -24.09 -18.29
N GLY A 344 -88.85 -22.77 -18.41
CA GLY A 344 -90.04 -22.06 -17.94
C GLY A 344 -90.13 -21.89 -16.41
N ILE A 345 -89.01 -21.97 -15.70
CA ILE A 345 -88.95 -21.74 -14.24
C ILE A 345 -89.26 -20.26 -13.96
N ASP A 346 -90.12 -20.00 -12.96
CA ASP A 346 -90.52 -18.65 -12.57
C ASP A 346 -89.28 -17.76 -12.30
N PRO A 347 -89.22 -16.55 -12.90
CA PRO A 347 -88.10 -15.62 -12.76
C PRO A 347 -87.73 -15.29 -11.31
N LYS A 348 -88.66 -15.42 -10.35
CA LYS A 348 -88.38 -15.24 -8.91
C LYS A 348 -87.25 -16.15 -8.41
N TYR A 349 -87.12 -17.36 -8.96
CA TYR A 349 -86.08 -18.33 -8.58
C TYR A 349 -84.82 -18.26 -9.45
N VAL A 350 -84.91 -17.67 -10.64
CA VAL A 350 -83.77 -17.50 -11.56
C VAL A 350 -82.97 -16.23 -11.24
N ALA A 351 -83.63 -15.15 -10.85
CA ALA A 351 -83.00 -13.85 -10.59
C ALA A 351 -81.91 -13.85 -9.49
N PRO A 352 -81.99 -14.65 -8.41
CA PRO A 352 -80.88 -14.80 -7.46
C PRO A 352 -79.64 -15.47 -8.08
N VAL A 353 -79.85 -16.45 -8.96
CA VAL A 353 -78.77 -17.19 -9.65
C VAL A 353 -78.05 -16.29 -10.64
N GLU A 354 -78.79 -15.46 -11.38
CA GLU A 354 -78.21 -14.44 -12.25
C GLU A 354 -77.31 -13.46 -11.50
N ARG A 355 -77.78 -12.96 -10.36
CA ARG A 355 -77.00 -12.06 -9.50
C ARG A 355 -75.73 -12.72 -8.99
N LEU A 356 -75.77 -14.00 -8.65
CA LEU A 356 -74.60 -14.79 -8.23
C LEU A 356 -73.58 -15.00 -9.36
N ILE A 357 -74.02 -15.13 -10.61
CA ILE A 357 -73.13 -15.30 -11.78
C ILE A 357 -72.51 -13.96 -12.19
N SER A 358 -73.28 -12.87 -12.10
CA SER A 358 -72.83 -11.51 -12.44
C SER A 358 -72.02 -10.84 -11.32
N ALA A 359 -72.08 -11.36 -10.10
CA ALA A 359 -71.32 -10.81 -8.98
C ALA A 359 -69.81 -10.97 -9.26
N PRO A 360 -69.00 -9.90 -9.10
CA PRO A 360 -67.55 -10.03 -9.21
C PRO A 360 -67.05 -10.97 -8.11
N ASP A 361 -66.06 -11.80 -8.45
CA ASP A 361 -65.37 -12.63 -7.47
C ASP A 361 -64.82 -11.73 -6.36
N LYS A 362 -65.28 -11.96 -5.12
CA LYS A 362 -64.79 -11.19 -3.96
C LYS A 362 -63.27 -11.37 -3.87
N PRO A 363 -62.48 -10.30 -3.71
CA PRO A 363 -61.04 -10.43 -3.59
C PRO A 363 -60.74 -11.30 -2.36
N LYS A 364 -60.04 -12.41 -2.58
CA LYS A 364 -59.50 -13.21 -1.48
C LYS A 364 -58.46 -12.31 -0.81
N LEU A 365 -58.72 -11.90 0.43
CA LEU A 365 -57.78 -11.16 1.27
C LEU A 365 -56.43 -11.89 1.22
N SER A 366 -55.43 -11.25 0.60
CA SER A 366 -54.05 -11.74 0.62
C SER A 366 -53.59 -11.75 2.08
N ALA A 367 -53.03 -12.88 2.51
CA ALA A 367 -52.49 -13.00 3.87
C ALA A 367 -51.47 -11.87 4.14
N PRO A 368 -51.53 -11.21 5.31
CA PRO A 368 -50.55 -10.20 5.67
C PRO A 368 -49.15 -10.84 5.70
N THR A 369 -48.21 -10.13 5.08
CA THR A 369 -46.82 -10.53 4.85
C THR A 369 -46.02 -10.58 6.14
#